data_AF-A0A9D5RX35-F1
#
_entry.id   AF-A0A9D5RX35-F1
#
_cell.length_a   1.000
_cell.length_b   1.000
_cell.length_c   1.000
_cell.angle_alpha   90.00
_cell.angle_beta   90.00
_cell.angle_gamma   90.00
#
_symmetry.space_group_name_H-M   'P 1'
#
loop_
_entity.id
_entity.type
_entity.pdbx_description
1 polymer ?
#
loop_
_entity_poly.entity_id
_entity_poly.type
_entity_poly.pdbx_seq_one_letter_code
_entity_poly.pdbx_strand_id
1 'polypeptide(L)'
;MNSLKNMVKNEDEVIVIASIYVNIIDNILNFPHPNNLQKSFMYLHRVEEALSALDSKHRELIENDFIDRSHPEWWRNTYSCKSYLNLRYKAVGSFLVHFYGN
;
A
#
# COMPACT_ATOMS: atom_id res chain seq x y z
N MET A 1 19.53 15.41 -10.31
CA MET A 1 18.22 14.83 -9.90
C MET A 1 18.40 13.43 -9.30
N ASN A 2 19.28 13.28 -8.30
CA ASN A 2 19.75 11.98 -7.77
C ASN A 2 19.29 11.68 -6.32
N SER A 3 18.28 12.38 -5.80
CA SER A 3 17.99 12.32 -4.34
C SER A 3 16.89 11.36 -3.92
N LEU A 4 15.97 10.96 -4.80
CA LEU A 4 14.86 10.04 -4.44
C LEU A 4 15.19 8.55 -4.67
N LYS A 5 16.16 8.25 -5.54
CA LYS A 5 16.54 6.87 -5.88
C LYS A 5 17.39 6.16 -4.81
N ASN A 6 17.93 6.90 -3.85
CA ASN A 6 18.84 6.37 -2.83
C ASN A 6 18.25 6.38 -1.40
N MET A 7 17.02 6.89 -1.20
CA MET A 7 16.45 7.11 0.13
C MET A 7 15.57 5.98 0.64
N VAL A 8 15.23 4.99 -0.18
CA VAL A 8 14.24 3.98 0.18
C VAL A 8 14.93 2.63 0.28
N LYS A 9 15.55 2.39 1.43
CA LYS A 9 16.08 1.08 1.80
C LYS A 9 14.96 0.34 2.55
N ASN A 10 14.53 -0.80 2.00
CA ASN A 10 13.68 -1.89 2.52
C ASN A 10 12.94 -1.78 3.89
N GLU A 11 13.53 -1.22 4.94
CA GLU A 11 12.86 -1.03 6.24
C GLU A 11 11.86 0.14 6.21
N ASP A 12 12.16 1.21 5.49
CA ASP A 12 11.31 2.41 5.45
C ASP A 12 9.98 2.16 4.71
N GLU A 13 9.96 1.29 3.68
CA GLU A 13 8.72 0.97 2.96
C GLU A 13 7.75 0.09 3.76
N VAL A 14 8.30 -0.87 4.50
CA VAL A 14 7.51 -1.73 5.41
C VAL A 14 6.96 -0.88 6.54
N ILE A 15 7.75 0.05 7.08
CA ILE A 15 7.29 0.99 8.11
C ILE A 15 6.22 1.93 7.55
N VAL A 16 6.37 2.47 6.35
CA VAL A 16 5.40 3.39 5.74
C VAL A 16 4.07 2.68 5.45
N ILE A 17 4.08 1.50 4.83
CA ILE A 17 2.81 0.77 4.58
C ILE A 17 2.21 0.22 5.86
N ALA A 18 3.02 -0.30 6.79
CA ALA A 18 2.53 -0.71 8.10
C ALA A 18 1.91 0.49 8.84
N SER A 19 2.49 1.69 8.73
CA SER A 19 1.94 2.92 9.31
C SER A 19 0.65 3.37 8.63
N ILE A 20 0.52 3.21 7.31
CA ILE A 20 -0.74 3.47 6.59
C ILE A 20 -1.81 2.46 7.03
N TYR A 21 -1.47 1.18 7.14
CA TYR A 21 -2.38 0.13 7.61
C TYR A 21 -2.81 0.32 9.05
N VAL A 22 -1.86 0.58 9.96
CA VAL A 22 -2.16 0.85 11.38
C VAL A 22 -3.04 2.09 11.48
N ASN A 23 -2.76 3.17 10.75
CA ASN A 23 -3.60 4.36 10.79
C ASN A 23 -5.01 4.11 10.24
N ILE A 24 -5.18 3.36 9.15
CA ILE A 24 -6.51 3.05 8.60
C ILE A 24 -7.27 2.14 9.56
N ILE A 25 -6.63 1.10 10.09
CA ILE A 25 -7.24 0.15 11.03
C ILE A 25 -7.58 0.84 12.36
N ASP A 26 -6.68 1.65 12.94
CA ASP A 26 -6.94 2.36 14.19
C ASP A 26 -8.04 3.42 14.04
N ASN A 27 -8.13 4.10 12.89
CA ASN A 27 -9.20 5.07 12.64
C ASN A 27 -10.56 4.41 12.33
N ILE A 28 -10.58 3.19 11.78
CA ILE A 28 -11.82 2.44 11.50
C ILE A 28 -12.29 1.65 12.71
N LEU A 29 -11.38 1.01 13.46
CA LEU A 29 -11.74 0.07 14.53
C LEU A 29 -11.94 0.72 15.90
N ASN A 30 -11.34 1.89 16.20
CA ASN A 30 -11.31 2.37 17.59
C ASN A 30 -12.33 3.43 18.02
N PHE A 31 -13.02 4.20 17.15
CA PHE A 31 -14.00 5.18 17.65
C PHE A 31 -15.13 5.55 16.67
N PRO A 32 -16.42 5.43 17.06
CA PRO A 32 -17.54 5.99 16.33
C PRO A 32 -17.70 7.48 16.66
N HIS A 33 -16.66 8.28 16.40
CA HIS A 33 -16.81 9.73 16.37
C HIS A 33 -17.16 10.13 14.93
N PRO A 34 -18.23 10.91 14.67
CA PRO A 34 -18.67 11.23 13.30
C PRO A 34 -17.56 11.83 12.41
N ASN A 35 -16.68 12.63 13.03
CA ASN A 35 -15.52 13.22 12.35
C ASN A 35 -14.45 12.20 11.96
N ASN A 36 -14.33 11.09 12.70
CA ASN A 36 -13.41 10.00 12.36
C ASN A 36 -14.00 9.15 11.24
N LEU A 37 -15.32 8.93 11.23
CA LEU A 37 -16.00 8.25 10.14
C LEU A 37 -15.84 9.00 8.81
N GLN A 38 -16.02 10.32 8.81
CA GLN A 38 -15.81 11.14 7.61
C GLN A 38 -14.35 11.08 7.11
N LYS A 39 -13.37 11.12 8.01
CA LYS A 39 -11.94 10.94 7.65
C LYS A 39 -11.69 9.56 7.09
N SER A 40 -12.25 8.51 7.69
CA SER A 40 -12.13 7.13 7.22
C SER A 40 -12.69 6.96 5.81
N PHE A 41 -13.84 7.59 5.49
CA PHE A 41 -14.37 7.60 4.13
C PHE A 41 -13.46 8.33 3.14
N MET A 42 -12.88 9.47 3.52
CA MET A 42 -11.91 10.17 2.68
C MET A 42 -10.65 9.32 2.43
N TYR A 43 -10.15 8.64 3.46
CA TYR A 43 -9.00 7.74 3.32
C TYR A 43 -9.33 6.54 2.44
N LEU A 44 -10.50 5.93 2.62
CA LEU A 44 -10.96 4.83 1.78
C LEU A 44 -11.06 5.26 0.31
N HIS A 45 -11.66 6.41 0.04
CA HIS A 45 -11.77 6.96 -1.31
C HIS A 45 -10.38 7.16 -1.95
N ARG A 46 -9.43 7.74 -1.21
CA ARG A 46 -8.05 7.91 -1.70
C ARG A 46 -7.34 6.59 -1.97
N VAL A 47 -7.60 5.56 -1.15
CA VAL A 47 -7.10 4.20 -1.42
C VAL A 47 -7.69 3.67 -2.71
N GLU A 48 -9.01 3.77 -2.90
CA GLU A 48 -9.68 3.31 -4.13
C GLU A 48 -9.18 4.04 -5.38
N GLU A 49 -9.03 5.36 -5.32
CA GLU A 49 -8.45 6.16 -6.40
C GLU A 49 -7.02 5.73 -6.72
N ALA A 50 -6.17 5.58 -5.69
CA ALA A 50 -4.79 5.15 -5.88
C ALA A 50 -4.71 3.75 -6.49
N LEU A 51 -5.55 2.80 -6.04
CA LEU A 51 -5.64 1.46 -6.63
C LEU A 51 -6.10 1.49 -8.09
N SER A 52 -7.06 2.35 -8.43
CA SER A 52 -7.59 2.48 -9.79
C SER A 52 -6.57 3.03 -10.79
N ALA A 53 -5.60 3.81 -10.30
CA ALA A 53 -4.55 4.40 -11.12
C ALA A 53 -3.35 3.47 -11.36
N LEU A 54 -3.24 2.37 -10.61
CA LEU A 54 -2.18 1.38 -10.79
C LEU A 54 -2.41 0.55 -12.05
N ASP A 55 -1.31 0.14 -12.68
CA ASP A 55 -1.39 -0.96 -13.65
C ASP A 55 -1.82 -2.27 -12.97
N SER A 56 -2.38 -3.17 -13.77
CA SER A 56 -2.95 -4.44 -13.28
C SER A 56 -2.00 -5.25 -12.39
N LYS A 57 -0.69 -5.23 -12.66
CA LYS A 57 0.28 -6.04 -11.92
C LYS A 57 0.64 -5.42 -10.59
N HIS A 58 0.84 -4.11 -10.55
CA HIS A 58 1.02 -3.40 -9.28
C HIS A 58 -0.24 -3.47 -8.42
N ARG A 59 -1.42 -3.36 -9.01
CA ARG A 59 -2.69 -3.52 -8.29
C ARG A 59 -2.82 -4.91 -7.66
N GLU A 60 -2.57 -5.97 -8.41
CA GLU A 60 -2.57 -7.36 -7.91
C GLU A 60 -1.62 -7.53 -6.72
N LEU A 61 -0.40 -6.96 -6.80
CA LEU A 61 0.55 -7.00 -5.70
C LEU A 61 0.03 -6.29 -4.45
N ILE A 62 -0.54 -5.10 -4.60
CA ILE A 62 -1.09 -4.35 -3.46
C ILE A 62 -2.29 -5.07 -2.85
N GLU A 63 -3.20 -5.58 -3.67
CA GLU A 63 -4.39 -6.29 -3.24
C GLU A 63 -4.00 -7.56 -2.46
N ASN A 64 -3.16 -8.44 -3.01
CA ASN A 64 -2.81 -9.71 -2.35
C ASN A 64 -1.85 -9.56 -1.16
N ASP A 65 -0.95 -8.57 -1.16
CA ASP A 65 0.01 -8.44 -0.05
C ASP A 65 -0.57 -7.72 1.16
N PHE A 66 -1.54 -6.83 0.94
CA PHE A 66 -1.96 -5.89 1.97
C PHE A 66 -3.45 -5.94 2.27
N ILE A 67 -4.30 -6.06 1.24
CA ILE A 67 -5.76 -6.00 1.37
C ILE A 67 -6.33 -7.40 1.68
N ASP A 68 -6.06 -8.37 0.80
CA ASP A 68 -6.48 -9.75 0.97
C ASP A 68 -5.38 -10.57 1.66
N ARG A 69 -5.49 -10.71 2.98
CA ARG A 69 -4.54 -11.47 3.79
C ARG A 69 -4.85 -12.97 3.88
N SER A 70 -5.82 -13.47 3.11
CA SER A 70 -6.23 -14.88 3.18
C SER A 70 -5.19 -15.85 2.61
N HIS A 71 -4.31 -15.36 1.72
CA HIS A 71 -3.30 -16.18 1.05
C HIS A 71 -1.88 -15.63 1.27
N PRO A 72 -1.30 -15.83 2.47
CA PRO A 72 0.08 -15.45 2.71
C PRO A 72 1.00 -16.16 1.71
N GLU A 73 1.98 -15.44 1.19
CA GLU A 73 3.02 -16.00 0.29
C GLU A 73 2.53 -16.53 -1.07
N TRP A 74 1.36 -16.08 -1.54
CA TRP A 74 0.77 -16.39 -2.86
C TRP A 74 1.77 -16.32 -4.04
N TRP A 75 2.78 -15.45 -3.93
CA TRP A 75 3.79 -15.18 -4.95
C TRP A 75 4.81 -16.30 -5.14
N ARG A 76 4.97 -17.23 -4.19
CA ARG A 76 6.09 -18.20 -4.17
C ARG A 76 6.16 -19.11 -5.40
N ASN A 77 5.01 -19.43 -6.00
CA ASN A 77 4.94 -20.29 -7.18
C ASN A 77 5.07 -19.52 -8.50
N THR A 78 4.97 -18.20 -8.46
CA THR A 78 4.93 -17.33 -9.66
C THR A 78 6.25 -16.57 -9.83
N TYR A 79 6.89 -16.21 -8.73
CA TYR A 79 8.05 -15.31 -8.72
C TYR A 79 9.19 -15.88 -7.88
N SER A 80 10.43 -15.67 -8.34
CA SER A 80 11.57 -15.77 -7.42
C SER A 80 11.44 -14.72 -6.32
N CYS A 81 11.96 -15.02 -5.13
CA CYS A 81 11.94 -14.08 -4.00
C CYS A 81 12.50 -12.70 -4.38
N LYS A 82 13.63 -12.65 -5.10
CA LYS A 82 14.25 -11.40 -5.54
C LYS A 82 13.36 -10.62 -6.52
N SER A 83 12.76 -11.31 -7.50
CA SER A 83 11.88 -10.68 -8.48
C SER A 83 10.61 -10.15 -7.83
N TYR A 84 10.02 -10.92 -6.91
CA TYR A 84 8.85 -10.53 -6.14
C TYR A 84 9.12 -9.27 -5.33
N LEU A 85 10.19 -9.25 -4.51
CA LEU A 85 10.53 -8.08 -3.68
C LEU A 85 10.71 -6.82 -4.53
N ASN A 86 11.37 -6.94 -5.69
CA ASN A 86 11.60 -5.80 -6.57
C ASN A 86 10.30 -5.31 -7.25
N LEU A 87 9.38 -6.22 -7.60
CA LEU A 87 8.07 -5.86 -8.14
C LEU A 87 7.18 -5.23 -7.08
N ARG A 88 7.16 -5.80 -5.87
CA ARG A 88 6.44 -5.29 -4.70
C ARG A 88 6.88 -3.87 -4.37
N TYR A 89 8.19 -3.62 -4.28
CA TYR A 89 8.75 -2.28 -4.09
C TYR A 89 8.19 -1.26 -5.09
N LYS A 90 8.16 -1.62 -6.38
CA LYS A 90 7.65 -0.72 -7.44
C LYS A 90 6.15 -0.48 -7.31
N ALA A 91 5.38 -1.52 -7.00
CA ALA A 91 3.94 -1.42 -6.77
C ALA A 91 3.63 -0.45 -5.62
N VAL A 92 4.36 -0.60 -4.51
CA VAL A 92 4.27 0.26 -3.33
C VAL A 92 4.59 1.70 -3.67
N GLY A 93 5.74 1.95 -4.31
CA GLY A 93 6.13 3.29 -4.73
C GLY A 93 5.08 3.94 -5.64
N SER A 94 4.56 3.20 -6.61
CA SER A 94 3.51 3.68 -7.51
C SER A 94 2.22 4.03 -6.76
N PHE A 95 1.81 3.17 -5.82
CA PHE A 95 0.61 3.40 -5.00
C PHE A 95 0.74 4.69 -4.19
N LEU A 96 1.88 4.89 -3.52
CA LEU A 96 2.13 6.07 -2.70
C LEU A 96 2.12 7.37 -3.52
N VAL A 97 2.65 7.34 -4.75
CA VAL A 97 2.61 8.48 -5.67
C VAL A 97 1.17 8.88 -5.98
N HIS A 98 0.28 7.92 -6.25
CA HIS A 98 -1.14 8.23 -6.53
C HIS A 98 -1.92 8.61 -5.27
N PHE A 99 -1.58 8.04 -4.12
CA PHE A 99 -2.26 8.29 -2.86
C PHE A 99 -1.97 9.69 -2.27
N TYR A 100 -0.73 10.17 -2.39
CA TYR A 100 -0.33 11.49 -1.88
C TYR A 100 -0.27 12.59 -2.96
N GLY A 101 -0.20 12.20 -4.24
CA GLY A 101 -0.06 13.13 -5.38
C GLY A 101 -1.37 13.74 -5.90
N ASN A 102 -2.52 13.29 -5.37
CA ASN A 102 -3.86 13.83 -5.64
C ASN A 102 -4.44 14.51 -4.39
#